data_AF-A0A968YH14-F1
#
_entry.id   AF-A0A968YH14-F1
#
_cell.length_a   1.000
_cell.length_b   1.000
_cell.length_c   1.000
_cell.angle_alpha   90.00
_cell.angle_beta   90.00
_cell.angle_gamma   90.00
#
_symmetry.space_group_name_H-M   'P 1'
#
loop_
_entity.id
_entity.type
_entity.pdbx_description
1 polymer ?
#
loop_
_entity_poly.entity_id
_entity_poly.type
_entity_poly.pdbx_seq_one_letter_code
_entity_poly.pdbx_strand_id
1 'polypeptide(L)'
;MTAILHLTDCDRRGRLLAIEQGANYRKVTILAERDLTTWTLRGHIRDGYASRGGTLLAEFSFEPVEYKNVTVCNKTVARSIIKPFLTVADTQVLSIVWITKNMYKRTSYSEPLLGQNVFCYDIEAEAADGETLRLAQGFVEISLEVTADV
;
A
#
# COMPACT_ATOMS: atom_id res chain seq x y z
N MET A 1 -25.18 -14.10 -2.99
CA MET A 1 -24.90 -13.67 -4.38
C MET A 1 -24.02 -12.43 -4.24
N THR A 2 -22.71 -12.57 -4.45
CA THR A 2 -21.72 -11.57 -4.04
C THR A 2 -21.47 -10.60 -5.18
N ALA A 3 -21.85 -9.34 -5.01
CA ALA A 3 -21.45 -8.27 -5.91
C ALA A 3 -20.04 -7.82 -5.51
N ILE A 4 -19.01 -8.44 -6.09
CA ILE A 4 -17.65 -7.88 -6.04
C ILE A 4 -17.60 -6.80 -7.11
N LEU A 5 -17.75 -5.55 -6.69
CA LEU A 5 -17.59 -4.39 -7.57
C LEU A 5 -16.11 -3.99 -7.55
N HIS A 6 -15.39 -4.31 -8.63
CA HIS A 6 -14.06 -3.77 -8.89
C HIS A 6 -14.19 -2.44 -9.64
N LEU A 7 -13.63 -1.35 -9.12
CA LEU A 7 -13.49 -0.09 -9.87
C LEU A 7 -12.11 0.58 -9.68
N THR A 8 -11.28 0.36 -10.70
CA THR A 8 -10.31 1.23 -11.41
C THR A 8 -9.25 2.09 -10.67
N ASP A 9 -8.02 1.56 -10.74
CA ASP A 9 -6.67 2.11 -10.97
C ASP A 9 -6.11 3.44 -10.41
N CYS A 10 -4.90 3.34 -9.83
CA CYS A 10 -3.78 4.27 -10.10
C CYS A 10 -2.40 3.63 -9.78
N ASP A 11 -1.99 2.60 -10.53
CA ASP A 11 -0.60 2.47 -11.01
C ASP A 11 -0.66 2.41 -12.55
N ARG A 12 0.43 2.28 -13.30
CA ARG A 12 0.36 2.21 -14.78
C ARG A 12 -0.43 0.98 -15.34
N ARG A 13 -1.14 0.18 -14.52
CA ARG A 13 -1.75 -1.14 -14.85
C ARG A 13 -3.10 -1.49 -14.19
N GLY A 14 -3.93 -0.55 -13.81
CA GLY A 14 -5.37 -0.81 -13.62
C GLY A 14 -5.87 -1.04 -12.19
N ARG A 15 -5.02 -1.29 -11.20
CA ARG A 15 -5.44 -2.05 -10.00
C ARG A 15 -5.20 -1.34 -8.67
N LEU A 16 -6.31 -0.99 -8.01
CA LEU A 16 -6.33 -0.65 -6.59
C LEU A 16 -5.95 -1.88 -5.75
N LEU A 17 -5.26 -1.64 -4.64
CA LEU A 17 -4.98 -2.66 -3.65
C LEU A 17 -6.16 -2.75 -2.70
N ALA A 18 -6.66 -3.95 -2.45
CA ALA A 18 -7.71 -4.18 -1.46
C ALA A 18 -7.12 -4.93 -0.26
N ILE A 19 -7.37 -4.43 0.95
CA ILE A 19 -7.06 -5.10 2.22
C ILE A 19 -8.40 -5.49 2.85
N GLU A 20 -8.56 -6.78 3.12
CA GLU A 20 -9.70 -7.29 3.88
C GLU A 20 -9.36 -7.25 5.38
N GLN A 21 -10.26 -6.69 6.19
CA GLN A 21 -10.13 -6.76 7.64
C GLN A 21 -10.17 -8.21 8.11
N GLY A 22 -9.39 -8.55 9.14
CA GLY A 22 -9.34 -9.93 9.64
C GLY A 22 -8.49 -10.88 8.80
N ALA A 23 -7.96 -10.43 7.66
CA ALA A 23 -7.08 -11.21 6.81
C ALA A 23 -5.61 -10.80 6.95
N ASN A 24 -4.70 -11.75 6.70
CA ASN A 24 -3.30 -11.40 6.45
C ASN A 24 -3.19 -10.76 5.07
N TYR A 25 -2.47 -9.65 4.99
CA TYR A 25 -2.20 -8.99 3.73
C TYR A 25 -0.71 -9.04 3.40
N ARG A 26 -0.39 -9.48 2.19
CA ARG A 26 0.96 -9.39 1.61
C ARG A 26 0.85 -8.72 0.26
N LYS A 27 1.64 -7.68 0.05
CA LYS A 27 1.62 -6.91 -1.19
C LYS A 27 2.77 -7.29 -2.12
N VAL A 28 2.56 -6.98 -3.40
CA VAL A 28 3.53 -6.79 -4.49
C VAL A 28 4.97 -6.67 -3.97
N THR A 29 5.78 -7.67 -4.30
CA THR A 29 7.23 -7.62 -4.15
C THR A 29 7.76 -6.36 -4.84
N ILE A 30 8.36 -5.46 -4.08
CA ILE A 30 9.02 -4.27 -4.59
C ILE A 30 10.46 -4.65 -4.94
N LEU A 31 10.87 -4.32 -6.17
CA LEU A 31 12.24 -4.52 -6.65
C LEU A 31 12.93 -3.16 -6.73
N ALA A 32 13.90 -2.94 -5.85
CA ALA A 32 14.72 -1.73 -5.88
C ALA A 32 16.06 -2.00 -6.58
N GLU A 33 16.54 -1.03 -7.37
CA GLU A 33 17.79 -1.17 -8.14
C GLU A 33 19.06 -0.94 -7.32
N ARG A 34 18.93 -0.71 -6.01
CA ARG A 34 20.00 -0.46 -5.05
C ARG A 34 19.98 -1.55 -3.98
N ASP A 35 21.13 -1.79 -3.34
CA ASP A 35 21.19 -2.59 -2.11
C ASP A 35 20.68 -1.75 -0.93
N LEU A 36 19.57 -2.20 -0.35
CA LEU A 36 18.86 -1.56 0.76
C LEU A 36 18.89 -2.43 2.03
N THR A 37 19.77 -3.44 2.10
CA THR A 37 19.82 -4.39 3.24
C THR A 37 20.15 -3.75 4.59
N THR A 38 20.83 -2.61 4.58
CA THR A 38 21.16 -1.83 5.78
C THR A 38 20.23 -0.64 6.03
N TRP A 39 19.24 -0.43 5.16
CA TRP A 39 18.34 0.72 5.22
C TRP A 39 17.14 0.40 6.11
N THR A 40 16.60 1.44 6.75
CA THR A 40 15.38 1.31 7.55
C THR A 40 14.17 1.46 6.63
N LEU A 41 13.33 0.42 6.53
CA LEU A 41 12.08 0.50 5.78
C LEU A 41 10.98 1.15 6.62
N ARG A 42 10.16 1.98 5.97
CA ARG A 42 8.99 2.62 6.56
C ARG A 42 7.84 2.52 5.59
N GLY A 43 6.65 2.21 6.07
CA GLY A 43 5.46 2.22 5.23
C GLY A 43 4.25 2.60 6.04
N HIS A 44 3.49 3.59 5.57
CA HIS A 44 2.34 4.10 6.29
C HIS A 44 1.09 4.01 5.44
N ILE A 45 -0.04 3.77 6.08
CA ILE A 45 -1.38 3.97 5.54
C ILE A 45 -1.98 5.19 6.24
N ARG A 46 -2.53 6.12 5.46
CA ARG A 46 -3.07 7.39 5.96
C ARG A 46 -4.41 7.73 5.32
N ASP A 47 -5.24 8.46 6.05
CA ASP A 47 -6.50 9.05 5.53
C ASP A 47 -6.27 10.16 4.48
N GLY A 48 -5.03 10.62 4.34
CA GLY A 48 -4.60 11.58 3.33
C GLY A 48 -3.07 11.68 3.26
N TYR A 49 -2.54 12.50 2.36
CA TYR A 49 -1.10 12.73 2.28
C TYR A 49 -0.55 13.36 3.57
N ALA A 50 0.60 12.89 4.05
CA ALA A 50 1.28 13.46 5.22
C ALA A 50 1.53 14.98 5.07
N SER A 51 1.90 15.43 3.86
CA SER A 51 2.09 16.85 3.52
C SER A 51 0.83 17.71 3.65
N ARG A 52 -0.34 17.09 3.78
CA ARG A 52 -1.64 17.75 3.97
C ARG A 52 -2.23 17.49 5.36
N GLY A 53 -1.45 16.94 6.29
CA GLY A 53 -1.89 16.63 7.65
C GLY A 53 -2.67 15.33 7.79
N GLY A 54 -2.50 14.38 6.87
CA GLY A 54 -3.17 13.08 6.94
C GLY A 54 -2.77 12.25 8.18
N THR A 55 -3.76 11.69 8.86
CA THR A 55 -3.65 10.86 10.05
C THR A 55 -3.06 9.50 9.70
N LEU A 56 -2.14 9.01 10.52
CA LEU A 56 -1.62 7.64 10.42
C LEU A 56 -2.68 6.64 10.88
N LEU A 57 -2.95 5.62 10.06
CA LEU A 57 -3.94 4.58 10.32
C LEU A 57 -3.28 3.22 10.60
N ALA A 58 -2.23 2.89 9.86
CA ALA A 58 -1.43 1.69 10.09
C ALA A 58 -0.02 1.85 9.53
N GLU A 59 0.86 0.97 9.98
CA GLU A 59 2.22 0.84 9.47
C GLU A 59 2.41 -0.54 8.87
N PHE A 60 3.09 -0.60 7.72
CA PHE A 60 3.49 -1.87 7.14
C PHE A 60 4.60 -2.51 7.96
N SER A 61 4.49 -3.81 8.18
CA SER A 61 5.62 -4.65 8.54
C SER A 61 6.34 -5.12 7.28
N PHE A 62 7.60 -5.56 7.41
CA PHE A 62 8.43 -5.98 6.29
C PHE A 62 9.13 -7.29 6.58
N GLU A 63 9.19 -8.20 5.60
CA GLU A 63 10.15 -9.30 5.66
C GLU A 63 11.59 -8.75 5.55
N PRO A 64 12.60 -9.48 6.08
CA PRO A 64 14.00 -9.10 5.90
C PRO A 64 14.33 -8.85 4.42
N VAL A 65 15.03 -7.74 4.16
CA VAL A 65 15.44 -7.37 2.80
C VAL A 65 16.47 -8.37 2.28
N GLU A 66 16.23 -8.90 1.09
CA GLU A 66 17.20 -9.73 0.37
C GLU A 66 17.83 -8.91 -0.76
N TYR A 67 19.15 -8.97 -0.94
CA TYR A 67 19.83 -8.44 -2.13
C TYR A 67 20.38 -9.59 -2.97
N LYS A 68 19.80 -9.81 -4.15
CA LYS A 68 20.21 -10.91 -5.04
C LYS A 68 19.88 -10.62 -6.50
N ASN A 69 20.40 -11.48 -7.37
CA ASN A 69 20.08 -11.46 -8.79
C ASN A 69 18.64 -11.95 -9.03
N VAL A 70 17.85 -11.13 -9.72
CA VAL A 70 16.47 -11.41 -10.10
C VAL A 70 16.36 -11.33 -11.62
N THR A 71 15.68 -12.31 -12.23
CA THR A 71 15.40 -12.31 -13.66
C THR A 71 14.08 -11.60 -13.93
N VAL A 72 14.14 -10.46 -14.64
CA VAL A 72 12.97 -9.69 -15.06
C VAL A 72 13.01 -9.57 -16.59
N CYS A 73 11.95 -10.03 -17.26
CA CYS A 73 11.83 -9.97 -18.72
C CYS A 73 13.08 -10.50 -19.47
N ASN A 74 13.58 -11.67 -19.09
CA ASN A 74 14.77 -12.32 -19.64
C ASN A 74 16.11 -11.58 -19.42
N LYS A 75 16.16 -10.61 -18.49
CA LYS A 75 17.41 -9.97 -18.05
C LYS A 75 17.64 -10.24 -16.56
N THR A 76 18.85 -10.67 -16.22
CA THR A 76 19.27 -10.87 -14.83
C THR A 76 19.91 -9.59 -14.31
N VAL A 77 19.37 -9.04 -13.22
CA VAL A 77 19.85 -7.82 -12.58
C VAL A 77 19.85 -7.99 -11.06
N ALA A 78 20.84 -7.42 -10.38
CA ALA A 78 20.86 -7.36 -8.93
C ALA A 78 19.80 -6.37 -8.43
N ARG A 79 18.97 -6.80 -7.48
CA ARG A 79 17.86 -6.02 -6.92
C ARG A 79 17.70 -6.31 -5.43
N SER A 80 17.32 -5.30 -4.66
CA SER A 80 16.74 -5.52 -3.33
C SER A 80 15.29 -5.94 -3.47
N ILE A 81 14.92 -6.98 -2.73
CA ILE A 81 13.59 -7.55 -2.68
C ILE A 81 12.94 -7.13 -1.37
N ILE A 82 11.87 -6.37 -1.48
CA ILE A 82 11.14 -5.82 -0.33
C ILE A 82 9.71 -6.35 -0.37
N LYS A 83 9.25 -6.90 0.76
CA LYS A 83 7.94 -7.54 0.88
C LYS A 83 7.18 -6.96 2.08
N PRO A 84 6.37 -5.91 1.86
CA PRO A 84 5.54 -5.33 2.89
C PRO A 84 4.32 -6.22 3.18
N PHE A 85 3.92 -6.28 4.45
CA PHE A 85 2.78 -7.06 4.91
C PHE A 85 2.07 -6.38 6.09
N LEU A 86 0.83 -6.78 6.32
CA LEU A 86 0.04 -6.48 7.51
C LEU A 86 -0.50 -7.78 8.08
N THR A 87 -0.43 -7.92 9.40
CA THR A 87 -0.97 -9.10 10.07
C THR A 87 -2.48 -8.99 10.21
N VAL A 88 -3.15 -10.10 10.53
CA VAL A 88 -4.57 -10.10 10.90
C VAL A 88 -4.87 -9.07 12.00
N ALA A 89 -4.02 -8.97 13.03
CA ALA A 89 -4.23 -8.03 14.12
C ALA A 89 -4.18 -6.57 13.63
N ASP A 90 -3.24 -6.26 12.73
CA ASP A 90 -3.11 -4.92 12.15
C ASP A 90 -4.30 -4.58 11.25
N THR A 91 -4.79 -5.55 10.47
CA THR A 91 -5.94 -5.32 9.57
C THR A 91 -7.26 -5.23 10.32
N GLN A 92 -7.42 -5.88 11.48
CA GLN A 92 -8.63 -5.80 12.30
C GLN A 92 -8.86 -4.41 12.92
N VAL A 93 -7.79 -3.69 13.26
CA VAL A 93 -7.90 -2.37 13.93
C VAL A 93 -7.97 -1.20 12.95
N LEU A 94 -7.84 -1.47 11.65
CA LEU A 94 -7.98 -0.45 10.61
C LEU A 94 -9.42 0.07 10.57
N SER A 95 -9.66 1.20 11.22
CA SER A 95 -10.98 1.84 11.33
C SER A 95 -11.62 2.12 9.97
N ILE A 96 -12.92 1.83 9.89
CA ILE A 96 -13.82 2.23 8.81
C ILE A 96 -14.10 3.73 8.96
N VAL A 97 -13.09 4.58 8.85
CA VAL A 97 -13.37 6.02 8.81
C VAL A 97 -14.06 6.28 7.48
N TRP A 98 -15.37 6.47 7.54
CA TRP A 98 -16.20 6.91 6.42
C TRP A 98 -15.67 8.26 5.94
N ILE A 99 -14.68 8.25 5.03
CA ILE A 99 -14.26 9.49 4.37
C ILE A 99 -15.39 9.85 3.41
N THR A 100 -16.21 10.81 3.84
CA THR A 100 -17.24 11.46 3.04
C THR A 100 -16.63 12.00 1.76
N LYS A 101 -16.88 11.32 0.63
CA LYS A 101 -17.05 11.79 -0.77
C LYS A 101 -16.14 12.90 -1.36
N ASN A 102 -15.08 13.39 -0.70
CA ASN A 102 -14.45 14.66 -1.11
C ASN A 102 -12.92 14.72 -0.98
N MET A 103 -12.20 13.60 -1.13
CA MET A 103 -10.74 13.63 -1.27
C MET A 103 -10.26 13.40 -2.70
N TYR A 104 -10.85 14.09 -3.69
CA TYR A 104 -10.25 14.22 -5.02
C TYR A 104 -10.56 15.60 -5.63
N LYS A 105 -9.71 16.58 -5.33
CA LYS A 105 -9.52 17.75 -6.20
C LYS A 105 -8.03 17.83 -6.53
N ARG A 106 -7.73 17.64 -7.83
CA ARG A 106 -6.42 17.73 -8.50
C ARG A 106 -5.51 16.49 -8.45
N THR A 107 -5.95 15.44 -9.12
CA THR A 107 -5.14 14.78 -10.17
C THR A 107 -6.06 14.69 -11.40
N SER A 108 -5.50 14.56 -12.60
CA SER A 108 -6.18 14.63 -13.90
C SER A 108 -7.25 13.55 -14.15
N TYR A 109 -7.62 12.78 -13.12
CA TYR A 109 -8.67 11.79 -13.13
C TYR A 109 -9.98 12.46 -12.74
N SER A 110 -10.86 12.63 -13.72
CA SER A 110 -12.10 13.40 -13.64
C SER A 110 -13.27 12.64 -13.05
N GLU A 111 -13.05 11.60 -12.24
CA GLU A 111 -14.15 10.82 -11.68
C GLU A 111 -14.00 10.68 -10.16
N PRO A 112 -14.97 11.18 -9.36
CA PRO A 112 -14.98 10.93 -7.94
C PRO A 112 -15.14 9.42 -7.70
N LEU A 113 -14.23 8.84 -6.92
CA LEU A 113 -14.37 7.48 -6.39
C LEU A 113 -15.60 7.46 -5.46
N LEU A 114 -16.77 7.20 -6.03
CA LEU A 114 -18.03 7.15 -5.32
C LEU A 114 -18.12 5.81 -4.57
N GLY A 115 -17.91 5.84 -3.25
CA GLY A 115 -18.43 4.80 -2.34
C GLY A 115 -17.46 3.92 -1.56
N GLN A 116 -16.18 4.28 -1.39
CA GLN A 116 -15.20 3.35 -0.79
C GLN A 116 -14.30 4.00 0.28
N ASN A 117 -13.92 3.21 1.29
CA ASN A 117 -12.91 3.56 2.30
C ASN A 117 -11.51 3.50 1.65
N VAL A 118 -11.20 4.52 0.85
CA VAL A 118 -9.93 4.62 0.13
C VAL A 118 -8.96 5.48 0.89
N PHE A 119 -7.76 4.94 1.11
CA PHE A 119 -6.68 5.54 1.87
C PHE A 119 -5.43 5.71 1.01
N CYS A 120 -4.54 6.60 1.43
CA CYS A 120 -3.22 6.73 0.82
C CYS A 120 -2.25 5.78 1.50
N TYR A 121 -1.32 5.22 0.74
CA TYR A 121 -0.15 4.57 1.34
C TYR A 121 1.14 5.09 0.70
N ASP A 122 2.21 5.08 1.49
CA ASP A 122 3.59 5.29 1.07
C ASP A 122 4.49 4.18 1.64
N ILE A 123 5.54 3.86 0.90
CA ILE A 123 6.61 2.96 1.33
C ILE A 123 7.92 3.60 0.91
N GLU A 124 8.80 3.79 1.87
CA GLU A 124 10.07 4.49 1.72
C GLU A 124 11.17 3.70 2.45
N ALA A 125 12.41 3.94 2.07
CA ALA A 125 13.60 3.44 2.76
C ALA A 125 14.46 4.64 3.17
N GLU A 126 15.02 4.59 4.38
CA GLU A 126 15.92 5.63 4.90
C GLU A 126 17.30 5.05 5.23
N ALA A 127 18.34 5.68 4.70
CA ALA A 127 19.73 5.38 5.01
C ALA A 127 20.15 6.02 6.34
N ALA A 128 21.27 5.54 6.91
CA ALA A 128 21.79 6.05 8.18
C ALA A 128 22.21 7.53 8.14
N ASP A 129 22.50 8.07 6.94
CA ASP A 129 22.84 9.48 6.72
C ASP A 129 21.61 10.37 6.49
N GLY A 130 20.40 9.80 6.55
CA GLY A 130 19.13 10.50 6.33
C GLY A 130 18.68 10.57 4.87
N GLU A 131 19.39 9.93 3.93
CA GLU A 131 18.90 9.79 2.56
C GLU A 131 17.60 8.97 2.53
N THR A 132 16.52 9.54 2.00
CA THR A 132 15.23 8.85 1.84
C THR A 132 14.95 8.48 0.39
N LEU A 133 14.64 7.21 0.13
CA LEU A 133 14.23 6.70 -1.17
C LEU A 133 12.75 6.30 -1.15
N ARG A 134 11.94 6.91 -2.01
CA ARG A 134 10.55 6.50 -2.20
C ARG A 134 10.45 5.25 -3.07
N LEU A 135 9.86 4.20 -2.51
CA LEU A 135 9.77 2.88 -3.15
C LEU A 135 8.42 2.64 -3.82
N ALA A 136 7.33 2.99 -3.14
CA ALA A 136 5.99 2.87 -3.67
C ALA A 136 5.04 3.89 -3.01
N GLN A 137 4.04 4.34 -3.76
CA GLN A 137 2.95 5.15 -3.23
C GLN A 137 1.69 4.88 -4.03
N GLY A 138 0.52 5.08 -3.43
CA GLY A 138 -0.74 4.95 -4.15
C GLY A 138 -1.94 4.93 -3.23
N PHE A 139 -3.01 4.28 -3.70
CA PHE A 139 -4.25 4.15 -2.98
C PHE A 139 -4.51 2.70 -2.57
N VAL A 140 -5.14 2.53 -1.42
CA VAL A 140 -5.56 1.23 -0.89
C VAL A 140 -7.00 1.34 -0.40
N GLU A 141 -7.80 0.36 -0.75
CA GLU A 141 -9.16 0.20 -0.25
C GLU A 141 -9.14 -0.77 0.94
N ILE A 142 -9.88 -0.42 2.01
CA ILE A 142 -10.09 -1.30 3.15
C ILE A 142 -11.53 -1.80 3.13
N SER A 143 -11.68 -3.10 2.91
CA SER A 143 -12.95 -3.80 2.83
C SER A 143 -13.30 -4.43 4.17
N LEU A 144 -14.57 -4.34 4.55
CA LEU A 144 -15.12 -4.99 5.74
C LEU A 144 -15.04 -6.51 5.64
N GLU A 145 -14.78 -7.16 6.77
CA GLU A 145 -15.04 -8.58 6.93
C GLU A 145 -16.56 -8.81 6.82
N VAL A 146 -17.00 -9.57 5.83
CA VAL A 146 -18.39 -10.09 5.82
C VAL A 146 -18.39 -11.28 6.77
N THR A 147 -18.65 -11.03 8.05
CA THR A 147 -19.15 -12.09 8.92
C THR A 147 -20.52 -12.48 8.34
N ALA A 148 -20.58 -13.63 7.67
CA ALA A 148 -21.85 -14.23 7.35
C ALA A 148 -22.49 -14.60 8.69
N ASP A 149 -23.44 -13.79 9.15
CA ASP A 149 -24.38 -14.23 10.18
C ASP A 149 -25.03 -15.52 9.68
N VAL A 150 -24.87 -16.59 10.46
CA VAL A 150 -25.48 -17.91 10.24
C VAL A 150 -26.98 -17.84 10.52
#